data_AF-A0A940L1S0-F1
#
_entry.id   AF-A0A940L1S0-F1
#
_cell.length_a   1.000
_cell.length_b   1.000
_cell.length_c   1.000
_cell.angle_alpha   90.00
_cell.angle_beta   90.00
_cell.angle_gamma   90.00
#
_symmetry.space_group_name_H-M   'P 1'
#
loop_
_entity.id
_entity.type
_entity.pdbx_description
1 polymer ?
#
loop_
_entity_poly.entity_id
_entity_poly.type
_entity_poly.pdbx_seq_one_letter_code
_entity_poly.pdbx_strand_id
1 'polypeptide(L)'
;MKIFFFIITVVISHKAMAAEVCNGVKRNLSTAQKNEYAIEVAKQLKRDNQAVQTVNVLESYQLDNWRILKVDTKVGDIAYLFYSDSPLVGNYINLWAGVARPDETAEIELWVKKNVSKLPPKLAKCFSWQVTKRK
;
A
#
# COMPACT_ATOMS: atom_id res chain seq x y z
N MET A 1 54.71 6.89 30.52
CA MET A 1 54.02 6.07 29.50
C MET A 1 52.60 6.63 29.33
N LYS A 2 52.29 7.32 28.22
CA LYS A 2 50.98 7.95 27.97
C LYS A 2 50.18 7.06 27.03
N ILE A 3 49.15 6.39 27.55
CA ILE A 3 48.23 5.57 26.76
C ILE A 3 47.17 6.51 26.18
N PHE A 4 47.21 6.74 24.87
CA PHE A 4 46.15 7.41 24.13
C PHE A 4 45.03 6.41 23.86
N PHE A 5 43.89 6.56 24.51
CA PHE A 5 42.67 5.84 24.17
C PHE A 5 42.04 6.50 22.94
N PHE A 6 42.10 5.84 21.80
CA PHE A 6 41.37 6.24 20.59
C PHE A 6 39.93 5.72 20.70
N ILE A 7 38.99 6.58 21.05
CA ILE A 7 37.56 6.24 21.03
C ILE A 7 37.09 6.27 19.58
N ILE A 8 36.90 5.09 18.98
CA ILE A 8 36.28 4.94 17.66
C ILE A 8 34.76 4.97 17.86
N THR A 9 34.14 6.11 17.59
CA THR A 9 32.67 6.24 17.53
C THR A 9 32.15 5.63 16.24
N VAL A 10 31.63 4.41 16.31
CA VAL A 10 30.89 3.79 15.21
C VAL A 10 29.53 4.47 15.07
N VAL A 11 29.38 5.29 14.03
CA VAL A 11 28.09 5.91 13.65
C VAL A 11 27.26 4.85 12.91
N ILE A 12 26.40 4.12 13.64
CA ILE A 12 25.45 3.19 13.02
C ILE A 12 24.34 4.02 12.35
N SER A 13 24.38 4.09 11.01
CA SER A 13 23.35 4.76 10.21
C SER A 13 22.07 3.92 10.20
N HIS A 14 21.05 4.31 10.97
CA HIS A 14 19.77 3.61 11.11
C HIS A 14 18.78 3.85 9.95
N LYS A 15 19.24 4.30 8.77
CA LYS A 15 18.37 4.69 7.67
C LYS A 15 18.33 3.62 6.58
N ALA A 16 17.42 2.63 6.66
CA ALA A 16 16.99 1.89 5.46
C ALA A 16 15.79 0.92 5.60
N MET A 17 15.28 0.59 6.79
CA MET A 17 14.28 -0.51 6.88
C MET A 17 13.00 -0.26 6.05
N ALA A 18 12.63 1.02 5.87
CA ALA A 18 11.48 1.46 5.08
C ALA A 18 11.58 1.17 3.56
N ALA A 19 12.79 1.30 2.98
CA ALA A 19 13.00 1.05 1.56
C ALA A 19 13.05 -0.45 1.25
N GLU A 20 13.45 -1.25 2.23
CA GLU A 20 13.64 -2.69 2.07
C GLU A 20 12.31 -3.45 1.96
N VAL A 21 11.34 -3.16 2.83
CA VAL A 21 10.06 -3.90 2.89
C VAL A 21 9.27 -3.81 1.58
N CYS A 22 9.31 -2.65 0.93
CA CYS A 22 8.62 -2.38 -0.34
C CYS A 22 9.51 -2.46 -1.58
N ASN A 23 10.73 -3.00 -1.47
CA ASN A 23 11.65 -3.10 -2.61
C ASN A 23 10.99 -3.82 -3.80
N GLY A 24 11.11 -3.29 -5.01
CA GLY A 24 10.52 -3.87 -6.23
C GLY A 24 9.01 -3.67 -6.39
N VAL A 25 8.33 -3.08 -5.41
CA VAL A 25 6.92 -2.67 -5.55
C VAL A 25 6.88 -1.34 -6.32
N LYS A 26 6.29 -1.36 -7.51
CA LYS A 26 6.15 -0.17 -8.37
C LYS A 26 5.03 0.72 -7.85
N ARG A 27 5.30 2.01 -7.68
CA ARG A 27 4.34 2.98 -7.08
C ARG A 27 3.89 4.10 -8.00
N ASN A 28 4.61 4.29 -9.08
CA ASN A 28 4.39 5.30 -10.08
C ASN A 28 3.19 4.95 -10.97
N LEU A 29 2.37 5.96 -11.22
CA LEU A 29 1.33 5.98 -12.25
C LEU A 29 1.46 7.30 -13.00
N SER A 30 1.33 7.26 -14.32
CA SER A 30 1.13 8.48 -15.09
C SER A 30 -0.23 9.11 -14.75
N THR A 31 -0.38 10.41 -15.05
CA THR A 31 -1.66 11.11 -14.89
C THR A 31 -2.77 10.44 -15.71
N ALA A 32 -2.46 9.98 -16.93
CA ALA A 32 -3.42 9.25 -17.76
C ALA A 32 -3.91 7.97 -17.09
N GLN A 33 -3.00 7.14 -16.57
CA GLN A 33 -3.37 5.90 -15.87
C GLN A 33 -4.19 6.17 -14.61
N LYS A 34 -3.87 7.24 -13.85
CA LYS A 34 -4.67 7.62 -12.67
C LYS A 34 -6.10 7.94 -13.07
N ASN A 35 -6.30 8.67 -14.17
CA ASN A 35 -7.62 9.05 -14.66
C ASN A 35 -8.41 7.84 -15.18
N GLU A 36 -7.77 6.98 -15.96
CA GLU A 36 -8.40 5.74 -16.45
C GLU A 36 -8.84 4.84 -15.29
N TYR A 37 -7.95 4.61 -14.33
CA TYR A 37 -8.26 3.79 -13.16
C TYR A 37 -9.32 4.44 -12.28
N ALA A 38 -9.31 5.77 -12.11
CA ALA A 38 -10.33 6.48 -11.33
C ALA A 38 -11.75 6.24 -11.86
N ILE A 39 -11.92 6.27 -13.19
CA ILE A 39 -13.22 6.02 -13.84
C ILE A 39 -13.70 4.60 -13.53
N GLU A 40 -12.86 3.59 -13.75
CA GLU A 40 -13.26 2.21 -13.53
C GLU A 40 -13.47 1.89 -12.04
N VAL A 41 -12.61 2.38 -11.16
CA VAL A 41 -12.76 2.20 -9.70
C VAL A 41 -14.04 2.86 -9.20
N ALA A 42 -14.39 4.07 -9.68
CA ALA A 42 -15.63 4.74 -9.30
C ALA A 42 -16.86 3.92 -9.71
N LYS A 43 -16.87 3.34 -10.93
CA LYS A 43 -17.94 2.44 -11.37
C LYS A 43 -18.07 1.21 -10.48
N GLN A 44 -16.94 0.62 -10.05
CA GLN A 44 -16.94 -0.54 -9.16
C GLN A 44 -17.50 -0.17 -7.79
N LEU A 45 -16.92 0.82 -7.12
CA LEU A 45 -17.33 1.24 -5.78
C LEU A 45 -18.76 1.76 -5.71
N LYS A 46 -19.26 2.42 -6.77
CA LYS A 46 -20.65 2.90 -6.82
C LYS A 46 -21.67 1.76 -6.76
N ARG A 47 -21.31 0.56 -7.23
CA ARG A 47 -22.18 -0.63 -7.11
C ARG A 47 -22.29 -1.11 -5.67
N ASP A 48 -21.22 -0.94 -4.88
CA ASP A 48 -21.17 -1.38 -3.49
C ASP A 48 -21.64 -0.31 -2.51
N ASN A 49 -21.41 0.97 -2.84
CA ASN A 49 -21.85 2.13 -2.08
C ASN A 49 -22.26 3.28 -3.03
N GLN A 50 -23.57 3.50 -3.15
CA GLN A 50 -24.14 4.49 -4.06
C GLN A 50 -23.73 5.94 -3.77
N ALA A 51 -23.19 6.24 -2.59
CA ALA A 51 -22.70 7.56 -2.25
C ALA A 51 -21.39 7.91 -2.98
N VAL A 52 -20.59 6.92 -3.39
CA VAL A 52 -19.35 7.14 -4.16
C VAL A 52 -19.69 7.57 -5.58
N GLN A 53 -19.47 8.84 -5.90
CA GLN A 53 -19.67 9.38 -7.25
C GLN A 53 -18.38 9.54 -8.05
N THR A 54 -17.29 9.89 -7.36
CA THR A 54 -15.98 10.14 -7.96
C THR A 54 -14.89 9.55 -7.10
N VAL A 55 -13.76 9.23 -7.73
CA VAL A 55 -12.60 8.64 -7.07
C VAL A 55 -11.34 9.34 -7.57
N ASN A 56 -10.40 9.60 -6.67
CA ASN A 56 -9.03 9.98 -7.04
C ASN A 56 -8.08 8.81 -6.76
N VAL A 57 -7.33 8.38 -7.77
CA VAL A 57 -6.25 7.40 -7.59
C VAL A 57 -4.98 8.12 -7.15
N LEU A 58 -4.57 7.87 -5.91
CA LEU A 58 -3.43 8.56 -5.30
C LEU A 58 -2.13 7.86 -5.64
N GLU A 59 -2.07 6.55 -5.38
CA GLU A 59 -0.87 5.73 -5.53
C GLU A 59 -1.24 4.30 -5.94
N SER A 60 -0.26 3.62 -6.54
CA SER A 60 -0.33 2.19 -6.84
C SER A 60 0.71 1.43 -5.99
N TYR A 61 0.46 0.15 -5.78
CA TYR A 61 1.45 -0.81 -5.28
C TYR A 61 1.36 -2.03 -6.19
N GLN A 62 2.24 -2.09 -7.18
CA GLN A 62 2.24 -3.16 -8.16
C GLN A 62 3.43 -4.08 -7.94
N LEU A 63 3.16 -5.39 -7.90
CA LEU A 63 4.16 -6.44 -7.94
C LEU A 63 3.62 -7.56 -8.83
N ASP A 64 4.37 -7.90 -9.88
CA ASP A 64 3.90 -8.75 -10.97
C ASP A 64 2.57 -8.24 -11.54
N ASN A 65 1.55 -9.10 -11.62
CA ASN A 65 0.20 -8.73 -12.07
C ASN A 65 -0.65 -8.11 -10.96
N TRP A 66 -0.27 -8.29 -9.69
CA TRP A 66 -1.06 -7.80 -8.57
C TRP A 66 -0.92 -6.29 -8.39
N ARG A 67 -2.03 -5.66 -8.00
CA ARG A 67 -2.08 -4.22 -7.74
C ARG A 67 -2.91 -3.90 -6.51
N ILE A 68 -2.41 -3.00 -5.67
CA ILE A 68 -3.22 -2.32 -4.66
C ILE A 68 -3.32 -0.85 -5.08
N LEU A 69 -4.54 -0.30 -5.16
CA LEU A 69 -4.74 1.11 -5.41
C LEU A 69 -5.11 1.83 -4.12
N LYS A 70 -4.35 2.87 -3.77
CA LYS A 70 -4.73 3.83 -2.73
C LYS A 70 -5.59 4.91 -3.35
N VAL A 71 -6.82 5.06 -2.87
CA VAL A 71 -7.81 5.95 -3.48
C VAL A 71 -8.51 6.81 -2.44
N ASP A 72 -8.88 8.01 -2.85
CA ASP A 72 -9.79 8.89 -2.12
C ASP A 72 -11.17 8.83 -2.79
N THR A 73 -12.17 8.37 -2.03
CA THR A 73 -13.55 8.17 -2.49
C THR A 73 -14.45 9.38 -2.27
N LYS A 74 -13.96 10.43 -1.57
CA LYS A 74 -14.71 11.63 -1.17
C LYS A 74 -15.87 11.40 -0.19
N VAL A 75 -16.06 10.18 0.32
CA VAL A 75 -17.19 9.81 1.18
C VAL A 75 -16.75 9.14 2.49
N GLY A 76 -15.44 8.97 2.71
CA GLY A 76 -14.89 8.39 3.93
C GLY A 76 -13.37 8.38 3.93
N ASP A 77 -12.80 7.45 4.70
CA ASP A 77 -11.36 7.26 4.77
C ASP A 77 -10.75 6.86 3.42
N ILE A 78 -9.44 7.08 3.30
CA ILE A 78 -8.66 6.58 2.17
C ILE A 78 -8.79 5.06 2.12
N ALA A 79 -9.17 4.55 0.95
CA ALA A 79 -9.36 3.14 0.71
C ALA A 79 -8.18 2.54 -0.07
N TYR A 80 -7.96 1.25 0.15
CA TYR A 80 -6.98 0.42 -0.54
C TYR A 80 -7.70 -0.75 -1.18
N LEU A 81 -7.77 -0.75 -2.51
CA LEU A 81 -8.45 -1.78 -3.29
C LEU A 81 -7.44 -2.78 -3.82
N PHE A 82 -7.69 -4.08 -3.58
CA PHE A 82 -6.80 -5.17 -3.96
C PHE A 82 -7.27 -5.81 -5.27
N TYR A 83 -6.38 -5.91 -6.25
CA TYR A 83 -6.63 -6.53 -7.55
C TYR A 83 -5.58 -7.60 -7.84
N SER A 84 -6.02 -8.71 -8.43
CA SER A 84 -5.11 -9.74 -8.99
C SER A 84 -4.55 -9.36 -10.37
N ASP A 85 -5.05 -8.29 -10.97
CA ASP A 85 -4.65 -7.77 -12.27
C ASP A 85 -4.91 -6.25 -12.35
N SER A 86 -4.87 -5.67 -13.56
CA SER A 86 -5.27 -4.30 -13.84
C SER A 86 -6.74 -4.03 -13.44
N PRO A 87 -7.03 -2.87 -12.82
CA PRO A 87 -8.40 -2.40 -12.55
C PRO A 87 -9.27 -2.25 -13.80
N LEU A 88 -8.65 -2.19 -14.99
CA LEU A 88 -9.35 -2.12 -16.28
C LEU A 88 -9.86 -3.49 -16.76
N VAL A 89 -9.36 -4.58 -16.19
CA VAL A 89 -9.66 -5.95 -16.63
C VAL A 89 -10.59 -6.64 -15.65
N GLY A 90 -10.44 -6.37 -14.35
CA GLY A 90 -11.18 -7.08 -13.30
C GLY A 90 -11.68 -6.18 -12.18
N ASN A 91 -12.57 -6.75 -11.37
CA ASN A 91 -13.03 -6.13 -10.14
C ASN A 91 -11.99 -6.26 -9.02
N TYR A 92 -12.06 -5.36 -8.04
CA TYR A 92 -11.30 -5.54 -6.83
C TYR A 92 -11.78 -6.79 -6.08
N ILE A 93 -10.84 -7.51 -5.46
CA ILE A 93 -11.07 -8.72 -4.67
C ILE A 93 -11.52 -8.37 -3.26
N ASN A 94 -10.90 -7.34 -2.70
CA ASN A 94 -11.21 -6.85 -1.36
C ASN A 94 -10.82 -5.38 -1.22
N LEU A 95 -11.28 -4.75 -0.14
CA LEU A 95 -11.03 -3.37 0.20
C LEU A 95 -10.62 -3.27 1.67
N TRP A 96 -9.63 -2.44 1.95
CA TRP A 96 -9.29 -2.02 3.30
C TRP A 96 -9.37 -0.49 3.40
N ALA A 97 -9.94 0.02 4.48
CA ALA A 97 -9.98 1.45 4.80
C ALA A 97 -9.91 1.63 6.31
N GLY A 98 -9.46 2.81 6.73
CA GLY A 98 -9.36 3.18 8.14
C GLY A 98 -7.94 3.58 8.55
N VAL A 99 -7.79 3.78 9.85
CA VAL A 99 -6.53 4.12 10.49
C VAL A 99 -5.95 2.86 11.13
N ALA A 100 -4.63 2.69 11.01
CA ALA A 100 -3.91 1.63 11.70
C ALA A 100 -2.73 2.19 12.49
N ARG A 101 -2.47 1.58 13.64
CA ARG A 101 -1.36 1.91 14.53
C ARG A 101 -0.11 1.11 14.15
N PRO A 102 1.10 1.62 14.47
CA PRO A 102 2.35 0.93 14.18
C PRO A 102 2.45 -0.52 14.69
N ASP A 103 1.85 -0.82 15.84
CA ASP A 103 1.81 -2.14 16.48
C ASP A 103 0.89 -3.14 15.78
N GLU A 104 -0.05 -2.68 14.95
CA GLU A 104 -1.02 -3.53 14.23
C GLU A 104 -0.45 -4.12 12.92
N THR A 105 0.83 -3.89 12.62
CA THR A 105 1.44 -4.30 11.32
C THR A 105 1.28 -5.80 11.04
N ALA A 106 1.55 -6.65 12.04
CA ALA A 106 1.47 -8.10 11.88
C ALA A 106 0.01 -8.57 11.72
N GLU A 107 -0.91 -7.94 12.46
CA GLU A 107 -2.35 -8.23 12.41
C GLU A 107 -2.92 -7.87 11.04
N ILE A 108 -2.51 -6.74 10.47
CA ILE A 108 -2.92 -6.34 9.12
C ILE A 108 -2.32 -7.29 8.06
N GLU A 109 -1.07 -7.72 8.21
CA GLU A 109 -0.50 -8.73 7.30
C GLU A 109 -1.28 -10.05 7.34
N LEU A 110 -1.69 -10.49 8.53
CA LEU A 110 -2.55 -11.68 8.70
C LEU A 110 -3.94 -11.46 8.10
N TRP A 111 -4.53 -10.28 8.30
CA TRP A 111 -5.81 -9.91 7.69
C TRP A 111 -5.72 -10.00 6.16
N VAL A 112 -4.65 -9.47 5.55
CA VAL A 112 -4.46 -9.55 4.09
C VAL A 112 -4.32 -11.00 3.62
N LYS A 113 -3.49 -11.81 4.30
CA LYS A 113 -3.32 -13.23 3.94
C LYS A 113 -4.64 -14.01 4.02
N LYS A 114 -5.49 -13.69 5.00
CA LYS A 114 -6.81 -14.33 5.17
C LYS A 114 -7.81 -13.88 4.11
N ASN A 115 -7.85 -12.58 3.80
CA ASN A 115 -8.92 -11.97 2.99
C ASN A 115 -8.55 -11.80 1.50
N VAL A 116 -7.27 -11.97 1.14
CA VAL A 116 -6.74 -11.86 -0.21
C VAL A 116 -5.74 -13.01 -0.45
N SER A 117 -6.24 -14.24 -0.42
CA SER A 117 -5.50 -15.50 -0.22
C SER A 117 -4.43 -15.88 -1.28
N LYS A 118 -4.19 -15.03 -2.28
CA LYS A 118 -3.14 -15.23 -3.31
C LYS A 118 -2.26 -13.99 -3.53
N LEU A 119 -2.44 -12.94 -2.73
CA LEU A 119 -1.59 -11.76 -2.82
C LEU A 119 -0.13 -12.16 -2.53
N PRO A 120 0.85 -11.72 -3.34
CA PRO A 120 2.26 -12.01 -3.08
C PRO A 120 2.65 -11.60 -1.65
N PRO A 121 3.32 -12.47 -0.86
CA PRO A 121 3.65 -12.16 0.53
C PRO A 121 4.45 -10.86 0.71
N LYS A 122 5.29 -10.51 -0.27
CA LYS A 122 6.04 -9.25 -0.29
C LYS A 122 5.12 -8.03 -0.41
N LEU A 123 4.08 -8.12 -1.23
CA LEU A 123 3.09 -7.06 -1.40
C LEU A 123 2.20 -6.92 -0.17
N ALA A 124 1.84 -8.04 0.48
CA ALA A 124 1.15 -8.03 1.78
C ALA A 124 1.98 -7.29 2.85
N LYS A 125 3.26 -7.63 3.00
CA LYS A 125 4.19 -6.95 3.92
C LYS A 125 4.32 -5.46 3.63
N CYS A 126 4.50 -5.10 2.35
CA CYS A 126 4.61 -3.71 1.95
C CYS A 126 3.33 -2.92 2.27
N PHE A 127 2.16 -3.48 2.00
CA PHE A 127 0.88 -2.86 2.34
C PHE A 127 0.72 -2.67 3.84
N SER A 128 0.97 -3.71 4.65
CA SER A 128 0.82 -3.63 6.10
C SER A 128 1.76 -2.59 6.69
N TRP A 129 3.02 -2.55 6.25
CA TRP A 129 3.97 -1.52 6.67
C TRP A 129 3.50 -0.11 6.26
N GLN A 130 2.89 0.01 5.08
CA GLN A 130 2.36 1.27 4.60
C GLN A 130 1.31 1.86 5.52
N VAL A 131 0.26 1.08 5.79
CA VAL A 131 -0.91 1.60 6.51
C VAL A 131 -0.62 1.84 7.99
N THR A 132 0.44 1.25 8.56
CA THR A 132 0.78 1.37 9.98
C THR A 132 1.95 2.30 10.29
N LYS A 133 2.96 2.38 9.41
CA LYS A 133 4.27 2.97 9.75
C LYS A 133 4.72 4.07 8.81
N ARG A 134 4.19 4.15 7.59
CA ARG A 134 4.56 5.21 6.67
C ARG A 134 3.55 6.35 6.77
N LYS A 135 3.93 7.38 7.50
CA LYS A 135 3.20 8.65 7.58
C LYS A 135 3.65 9.57 6.44
#